data_AF-A0A1Y4EQ51-F1
#
_entry.id   AF-A0A1Y4EQ51-F1
#
_cell.length_a   1.000
_cell.length_b   1.000
_cell.length_c   1.000
_cell.angle_alpha   90.00
_cell.angle_beta   90.00
_cell.angle_gamma   90.00
#
_symmetry.space_group_name_H-M   'P 1'
#
loop_
_entity.id
_entity.type
_entity.pdbx_description
1 polymer ?
#
loop_
_entity_poly.entity_id
_entity_poly.type
_entity_poly.pdbx_seq_one_letter_code
_entity_poly.pdbx_strand_id
1 'polypeptide(L)' 'MTDSCIYLDTYVLQQDMRVRMPKAILSNMGVEKGKTTFDIYLNAQENELIFRIHHDKEGEKADE' A
#
# COMPACT_ATOMS: atom_id res chain seq x y z
N MET A 1 -10.32 -15.22 1.58
CA MET A 1 -9.70 -14.18 0.75
C MET A 1 -9.19 -14.86 -0.50
N THR A 2 -9.93 -14.93 -1.61
CA THR A 2 -9.48 -15.86 -2.67
C THR A 2 -9.92 -15.59 -4.11
N ASP A 3 -10.74 -14.59 -4.42
CA ASP A 3 -11.16 -14.36 -5.83
C ASP A 3 -10.62 -13.08 -6.47
N SER A 4 -9.90 -12.21 -5.74
CA SER A 4 -9.47 -10.90 -6.24
C SER A 4 -8.00 -10.54 -5.99
N CYS A 5 -7.17 -11.48 -5.52
CA CYS A 5 -5.73 -11.25 -5.40
C CYS A 5 -5.02 -11.62 -6.71
N ILE A 6 -4.31 -10.65 -7.28
CA ILE A 6 -3.47 -10.84 -8.46
C ILE A 6 -2.02 -10.83 -8.00
N TYR A 7 -1.27 -11.90 -8.30
CA TYR A 7 0.16 -11.93 -8.05
C TYR A 7 0.86 -10.85 -8.90
N LEU A 8 1.67 -10.00 -8.27
CA LEU A 8 2.38 -8.91 -8.95
C LEU A 8 3.86 -9.24 -9.15
N ASP A 9 4.59 -9.53 -8.06
CA ASP A 9 6.01 -9.84 -8.08
C ASP A 9 6.48 -10.35 -6.70
N THR A 10 7.70 -10.87 -6.62
CA THR A 10 8.38 -11.24 -5.36
C THR A 10 9.70 -10.49 -5.23
N TYR A 11 9.91 -9.82 -4.09
CA TYR A 11 11.14 -9.08 -3.80
C TYR A 11 11.74 -9.51 -2.46
N VAL A 12 13.07 -9.52 -2.39
CA VAL A 12 13.79 -9.71 -1.12
C VAL A 12 13.74 -8.41 -0.32
N LEU A 13 13.46 -8.52 0.99
CA LEU A 13 13.60 -7.41 1.93
C LEU A 13 15.09 -7.03 2.04
N GLN A 14 15.41 -5.81 1.66
CA GLN A 14 16.80 -5.33 1.67
C GLN A 14 17.29 -5.12 3.12
N GLN A 15 18.62 -5.07 3.31
CA GLN A 15 19.24 -4.96 4.65
C GLN A 15 18.83 -3.71 5.43
N ASP A 16 18.41 -2.67 4.72
CA ASP A 16 17.92 -1.40 5.27
C ASP A 16 16.39 -1.34 5.35
N MET A 17 15.73 -2.50 5.32
CA MET A 17 14.27 -2.66 5.41
C MET A 17 13.47 -2.14 4.20
N ARG A 18 14.11 -1.88 3.06
CA ARG A 18 13.41 -1.48 1.83
C ARG A 18 12.84 -2.68 1.08
N VAL A 19 11.62 -2.55 0.59
CA VAL A 19 11.00 -3.44 -0.40
C VAL A 19 10.71 -2.62 -1.65
N ARG A 20 10.99 -3.19 -2.83
CA ARG A 20 10.68 -2.55 -4.11
C ARG A 20 9.20 -2.75 -4.43
N MET A 21 8.49 -1.66 -4.72
CA MET A 21 7.09 -1.77 -5.17
C MET A 21 7.02 -2.28 -6.63
N PRO A 22 6.11 -3.23 -6.96
CA PRO A 22 5.90 -3.69 -8.33
C PRO A 22 5.43 -2.55 -9.24
N LYS A 23 5.91 -2.49 -10.49
CA LYS A 23 5.48 -1.44 -11.44
C LYS A 23 3.98 -1.50 -11.78
N ALA A 24 3.38 -2.68 -11.67
CA ALA A 24 1.97 -2.92 -11.99
C ALA A 24 0.99 -2.12 -11.12
N ILE A 25 1.39 -1.66 -9.94
CA ILE A 25 0.50 -0.85 -9.08
C ILE A 25 0.14 0.49 -9.72
N LEU A 26 0.99 1.03 -10.60
CA LEU A 26 0.76 2.31 -11.27
C LEU A 26 -0.52 2.26 -12.12
N SER A 27 -0.72 1.17 -12.86
CA SER A 27 -1.91 0.97 -13.70
C SER A 27 -3.07 0.39 -12.91
N ASN A 28 -2.81 -0.58 -12.01
CA ASN A 28 -3.87 -1.33 -11.34
C ASN A 28 -4.53 -0.52 -10.21
N MET A 29 -3.80 0.38 -9.58
CA MET A 29 -4.27 1.18 -8.46
C MET A 29 -4.32 2.69 -8.76
N GLY A 30 -3.83 3.12 -9.92
CA GLY A 30 -3.82 4.54 -10.32
C GLY A 30 -2.89 5.43 -9.47
N VAL A 31 -1.83 4.86 -8.91
CA VAL A 31 -0.93 5.58 -7.99
C VAL A 31 0.19 6.31 -8.73
N GLU A 32 0.59 7.46 -8.20
CA GLU A 32 1.62 8.32 -8.77
C GLU A 32 2.91 8.29 -7.95
N LYS A 33 4.04 8.05 -8.64
CA LYS A 33 5.37 8.01 -8.02
C LYS A 33 5.69 9.37 -7.38
N GLY A 34 6.09 9.33 -6.11
CA GLY A 34 6.49 10.54 -5.38
C GLY A 34 5.33 11.43 -4.94
N LYS A 35 4.07 11.01 -5.16
CA LYS A 35 2.88 11.74 -4.70
C LYS A 35 1.98 10.88 -3.83
N THR A 36 1.65 9.67 -4.28
CA THR A 36 0.76 8.79 -3.52
C THR A 36 1.47 8.26 -2.28
N THR A 37 0.86 8.48 -1.12
CA THR A 37 1.27 7.93 0.17
C THR A 37 0.46 6.67 0.49
N PHE A 38 1.05 5.78 1.29
CA PHE A 38 0.41 4.54 1.71
C PHE A 38 0.44 4.41 3.23
N ASP A 39 -0.70 4.03 3.79
CA ASP A 39 -0.80 3.56 5.16
C ASP A 39 -0.40 2.08 5.23
N ILE A 40 0.43 1.74 6.20
CA ILE A 40 0.96 0.39 6.38
C ILE A 40 0.34 -0.22 7.64
N TYR A 41 -0.32 -1.37 7.48
CA TYR A 41 -0.94 -2.13 8.56
C TYR A 41 -0.34 -3.52 8.65
N LEU A 42 -0.19 -4.04 9.87
CA LEU A 42 0.15 -5.43 10.13
C LEU A 42 -1.12 -6.23 10.41
N ASN A 43 -1.45 -7.18 9.54
CA ASN A 43 -2.42 -8.22 9.86
C ASN A 43 -1.70 -9.37 10.56
N ALA A 44 -1.75 -9.37 11.90
CA ALA A 44 -1.07 -10.38 12.71
C ALA A 44 -1.67 -11.79 12.59
N GLN A 45 -2.91 -11.92 12.11
CA GLN A 45 -3.58 -13.22 11.98
C GLN A 45 -3.01 -14.03 10.81
N GLU A 46 -2.85 -13.36 9.66
CA GLU A 46 -2.32 -13.96 8.43
C GLU A 46 -0.82 -13.68 8.24
N ASN A 47 -0.21 -12.91 9.16
CA ASN A 47 1.17 -12.45 9.09
C ASN A 47 1.50 -11.69 7.78
N GLU A 48 0.65 -10.72 7.45
CA GLU A 48 0.73 -9.93 6.22
C GLU A 48 0.91 -8.44 6.51
N LEU A 49 1.63 -7.76 5.63
CA LEU A 49 1.64 -6.29 5.57
C LEU A 49 0.64 -5.82 4.51
N ILE A 50 -0.29 -4.96 4.93
CA ILE A 50 -1.31 -4.38 4.06
C ILE A 50 -0.95 -2.92 3.81
N PHE A 51 -0.78 -2.57 2.54
CA PHE A 51 -0.54 -1.20 2.08
C PHE A 51 -1.85 -0.65 1.52
N ARG A 52 -2.39 0.41 2.13
CA ARG A 52 -3.60 1.11 1.64
C ARG A 52 -3.23 2.48 1.14
N ILE A 53 -3.84 2.94 0.05
CA ILE A 53 -3.67 4.33 -0.40
C ILE A 53 -4.16 5.23 0.73
N HIS A 54 -3.30 6.14 1.16
CA HIS A 54 -3.68 7.15 2.13
C HIS A 54 -4.62 8.13 1.44
N HIS A 55 -5.79 8.34 2.04
CA HIS A 55 -6.70 9.39 1.63
C HIS A 55 -6.66 10.46 2.71
N ASP A 56 -6.08 11.61 2.39
CA ASP A 56 -6.25 12.79 3.24
C ASP A 56 -7.76 12.99 3.38
N LYS A 57 -8.27 13.03 4.62
CA LYS A 57 -9.67 13.35 4.86
C LYS A 57 -9.93 14.76 4.34
N GLU A 58 -10.39 14.91 3.11
CA GLU A 58 -11.13 16.08 2.67
C GLU A 58 -12.45 16.12 3.46
N GLY A 59 -12.45 16.59 4.72
CA GLY A 59 -13.71 16.79 5.45
C GLY A 59 -13.74 16.80 6.97
N GLU A 60 -12.63 16.73 7.72
CA GLU A 60 -12.67 17.15 9.13
C GLU A 60 -12.41 18.66 9.18
N LYS A 61 -13.47 19.44 8.91
CA LYS A 61 -13.55 20.80 9.45
C LYS A 61 -13.39 20.67 10.95
N ALA A 62 -12.37 21.31 11.49
CA ALA A 62 -12.33 21.69 12.89
C ALA A 62 -13.57 22.56 13.15
N ASP A 63 -14.61 21.97 13.72
CA ASP A 63 -15.61 22.75 14.42
C ASP A 63 -15.01 23.13 15.79
N GLU A 64 -14.95 24.44 15.99
CA GLU A 64 -14.58 25.16 17.20
C GLU A 64 -15.61 24.97 18.33
#